data_AF-A0A955EPF8-F1
#
_entry.id   AF-A0A955EPF8-F1
#
_cell.length_a   1.000
_cell.length_b   1.000
_cell.length_c   1.000
_cell.angle_alpha   90.00
_cell.angle_beta   90.00
_cell.angle_gamma   90.00
#
_symmetry.space_group_name_H-M   'P 1'
#
loop_
_entity.id
_entity.type
_entity.pdbx_description
1 polymer ?
#
loop_
_entity_poly.entity_id
_entity_poly.type
_entity_poly.pdbx_seq_one_letter_code
_entity_poly.pdbx_strand_id
1 'polypeptide(L)'
;MNTLRERILASSGLAPVAVPCPEWGEDVVVHIHPLSGDDRDGLEEESTELASESGYTPGAGRKRLHARAVVRAARDAEGKRLFQLGDVEALAAKDARVLDRLYRVVDRLSAVSEEEVQALLGKPVAPPGDVSSSGSATSST
;
A
#
# COMPACT_ATOMS: atom_id res chain seq x y z
N MET A 1 0.97 -0.30 30.63
CA MET A 1 1.82 -0.88 29.57
C MET A 1 0.93 -1.10 28.36
N ASN A 2 1.17 -0.41 27.25
CA ASN A 2 0.33 -0.62 26.05
C ASN A 2 0.46 -2.07 25.57
N THR A 3 -0.66 -2.69 25.27
CA THR A 3 -0.72 -4.08 24.79
C THR A 3 -0.16 -4.19 23.37
N LEU A 4 0.20 -5.40 22.94
CA LEU A 4 0.65 -5.64 21.56
C LEU A 4 -0.38 -5.15 20.53
N ARG A 5 -1.68 -5.35 20.81
CA ARG A 5 -2.79 -4.85 20.00
C ARG A 5 -2.75 -3.33 19.84
N GLU A 6 -2.61 -2.59 20.93
CA GLU A 6 -2.57 -1.11 20.90
C GLU A 6 -1.35 -0.60 20.14
N ARG A 7 -0.21 -1.29 20.25
CA ARG A 7 1.01 -0.94 19.50
C ARG A 7 0.86 -1.13 17.99
N ILE A 8 0.13 -2.17 17.56
CA ILE A 8 -0.14 -2.41 16.13
C ILE A 8 -1.11 -1.36 15.58
N LEU A 9 -2.17 -1.04 16.32
CA LEU A 9 -3.17 -0.05 15.89
C LEU A 9 -2.64 1.39 15.92
N ALA A 10 -1.61 1.67 16.73
CA ALA A 10 -0.99 2.98 16.83
C ALA A 10 0.25 3.14 15.94
N SER A 11 0.67 2.11 15.18
CA SER A 11 1.82 2.24 14.30
C SER A 11 1.50 3.20 13.15
N SER A 12 2.28 4.26 13.02
CA SER A 12 2.31 5.07 11.81
C SER A 12 2.96 4.22 10.72
N GLY A 13 2.24 3.94 9.63
CA GLY A 13 2.75 3.14 8.50
C GLY A 13 3.97 3.75 7.78
N LEU A 14 4.24 3.30 6.56
CA LEU A 14 5.33 3.87 5.76
C LEU A 14 5.15 5.38 5.54
N ALA A 15 6.26 6.11 5.55
CA ALA A 15 6.29 7.53 5.28
C ALA A 15 5.84 7.81 3.83
N PRO A 16 5.09 8.92 3.60
CA PRO A 16 4.68 9.30 2.26
C PRO A 16 5.85 9.77 1.40
N VAL A 17 5.68 9.68 0.08
CA VAL A 17 6.65 10.14 -0.91
C VAL A 17 6.07 11.34 -1.67
N ALA A 18 6.78 12.47 -1.63
CA ALA A 18 6.42 13.65 -2.42
C ALA A 18 6.84 13.48 -3.88
N VAL A 19 5.90 13.66 -4.81
CA VAL A 19 6.12 13.53 -6.26
C VAL A 19 5.78 14.87 -6.93
N PRO A 20 6.77 15.54 -7.53
CA PRO A 20 6.50 16.76 -8.31
C PRO A 20 5.77 16.43 -9.62
N CYS A 21 4.81 17.28 -9.97
CA CYS A 21 3.94 17.17 -11.13
C CYS A 21 3.93 18.48 -11.93
N PRO A 22 5.08 18.91 -12.49
CA PRO A 22 5.16 20.15 -13.26
C PRO A 22 4.20 20.20 -14.46
N GLU A 23 3.81 19.05 -14.98
CA GLU A 23 2.85 18.93 -16.09
C GLU A 23 1.42 19.39 -15.71
N TRP A 24 1.12 19.48 -14.42
CA TRP A 24 -0.14 20.03 -13.89
C TRP A 24 0.02 21.45 -13.32
N GLY A 25 1.25 21.97 -13.28
CA GLY A 25 1.63 23.28 -12.77
C GLY A 25 3.01 23.22 -12.09
N GLU A 26 3.84 24.26 -12.25
CA GLU A 26 5.25 24.26 -11.79
C GLU A 26 5.40 24.02 -10.28
N ASP A 27 4.41 24.42 -9.48
CA ASP A 27 4.39 24.28 -8.02
C ASP A 27 3.54 23.09 -7.52
N VAL A 28 3.06 22.21 -8.41
CA VAL A 28 2.19 21.10 -8.03
C VAL A 28 3.02 19.92 -7.53
N VAL A 29 2.88 19.60 -6.24
CA VAL A 29 3.48 18.43 -5.61
C VAL A 29 2.39 17.55 -5.00
N VAL A 30 2.38 16.28 -5.33
CA VAL A 30 1.42 15.29 -4.82
C VAL A 30 2.14 14.37 -3.83
N HIS A 31 1.62 14.25 -2.61
CA HIS A 31 2.17 13.35 -1.61
C HIS A 31 1.46 11.99 -1.71
N ILE A 32 2.20 10.94 -2.01
CA ILE A 32 1.65 9.58 -2.13
C ILE A 32 1.85 8.84 -0.81
N HIS A 33 0.75 8.44 -0.20
CA HIS A 33 0.74 7.61 1.00
C HIS A 33 0.56 6.13 0.65
N PRO A 34 1.07 5.20 1.48
CA PRO A 34 0.74 3.79 1.35
C PRO A 34 -0.78 3.60 1.48
N LEU A 35 -1.32 2.66 0.69
CA LEU A 35 -2.73 2.28 0.80
C LEU A 35 -2.98 1.55 2.14
N SER A 36 -4.12 1.83 2.76
CA SER A 36 -4.62 0.99 3.85
C SER A 36 -5.10 -0.36 3.30
N GLY A 37 -5.30 -1.35 4.17
CA GLY A 37 -5.87 -2.65 3.78
C GLY A 37 -7.21 -2.48 3.05
N ASP A 38 -8.14 -1.73 3.64
CA ASP A 38 -9.44 -1.43 3.03
C ASP A 38 -9.32 -0.71 1.68
N ASP A 39 -8.41 0.26 1.55
CA ASP A 39 -8.21 0.98 0.28
C ASP A 39 -7.66 0.04 -0.81
N ARG A 40 -6.81 -0.92 -0.42
CA ARG A 40 -6.24 -1.92 -1.32
C ARG A 40 -7.28 -2.93 -1.76
N ASP A 41 -8.03 -3.51 -0.84
CA ASP A 41 -9.07 -4.49 -1.15
C ASP A 41 -10.12 -3.87 -2.08
N GLY A 42 -10.57 -2.64 -1.78
CA GLY A 42 -11.51 -1.93 -2.64
C GLY A 42 -10.93 -1.61 -4.03
N LEU A 43 -9.62 -1.46 -4.17
CA LEU A 43 -8.97 -1.29 -5.47
C LEU A 43 -8.91 -2.61 -6.26
N GLU A 44 -8.68 -3.73 -5.57
CA GLU A 44 -8.64 -5.07 -6.18
C GLU A 44 -10.02 -5.51 -6.70
N GLU A 45 -11.08 -5.28 -5.91
CA GLU A 45 -12.47 -5.52 -6.32
C GLU A 45 -12.81 -4.69 -7.57
N GLU A 46 -12.55 -3.38 -7.52
CA GLU A 46 -12.76 -2.46 -8.62
C GLU A 46 -11.96 -2.82 -9.89
N SER A 47 -10.77 -3.39 -9.74
CA SER A 47 -9.95 -3.85 -10.87
C SER A 47 -10.58 -5.03 -11.59
N THR A 48 -11.20 -5.94 -10.83
CA THR A 48 -11.92 -7.10 -11.35
C THR A 48 -13.20 -6.68 -12.09
N GLU A 49 -13.91 -5.71 -11.55
CA GLU A 49 -15.08 -5.10 -12.22
C GLU A 49 -14.68 -4.44 -13.54
N LEU A 50 -13.61 -3.62 -13.55
CA LEU A 50 -13.12 -2.98 -14.78
C LEU A 50 -12.66 -3.99 -15.84
N ALA A 51 -12.14 -5.15 -15.43
CA ALA A 51 -11.73 -6.21 -16.34
C ALA A 51 -12.91 -7.00 -16.93
N SER A 52 -14.06 -7.01 -16.24
CA SER A 52 -15.28 -7.72 -16.65
C SER A 52 -16.32 -6.82 -17.34
N GLU A 53 -16.10 -5.50 -17.38
CA GLU A 53 -16.97 -4.51 -18.00
C GLU A 53 -17.11 -4.71 -19.52
N SER A 54 -18.35 -4.87 -20.00
CA SER A 54 -18.66 -4.98 -21.43
C SER A 54 -18.35 -3.64 -22.13
N GLY A 55 -17.41 -3.65 -23.08
CA GLY A 55 -16.88 -2.43 -23.70
C GLY A 55 -15.47 -2.05 -23.26
N TYR A 56 -14.81 -2.91 -22.47
CA TYR A 56 -13.40 -2.76 -22.13
C TYR A 56 -12.54 -2.55 -23.39
N THR A 57 -11.97 -1.34 -23.49
CA THR A 57 -10.94 -1.05 -24.48
C THR A 57 -9.58 -1.23 -23.81
N PRO A 58 -8.68 -2.08 -24.35
CA PRO A 58 -7.33 -2.24 -23.84
C PRO A 58 -6.65 -0.87 -23.67
N GLY A 59 -6.27 -0.53 -22.44
CA GLY A 59 -5.64 0.74 -22.09
C GLY A 59 -6.56 1.80 -21.46
N ALA A 60 -7.86 1.81 -21.75
CA ALA A 60 -8.81 2.71 -21.09
C ALA A 60 -9.07 2.27 -19.64
N GLY A 61 -9.29 0.96 -19.42
CA GLY A 61 -9.44 0.41 -18.07
C GLY A 61 -8.17 0.57 -17.23
N ARG A 62 -6.99 0.50 -17.87
CA ARG A 62 -5.71 0.75 -17.19
C ARG A 62 -5.59 2.19 -16.66
N LYS A 63 -5.99 3.19 -17.45
CA LYS A 63 -6.01 4.59 -17.00
C LYS A 63 -6.98 4.81 -15.83
N ARG A 64 -8.18 4.22 -15.89
CA ARG A 64 -9.16 4.28 -14.80
C ARG A 64 -8.64 3.62 -13.52
N LEU A 65 -7.98 2.47 -13.64
CA LEU A 65 -7.34 1.79 -12.52
C LEU A 65 -6.24 2.65 -11.89
N HIS A 66 -5.36 3.24 -12.69
CA HIS A 66 -4.31 4.12 -12.18
C HIS A 66 -4.89 5.35 -11.48
N ALA A 67 -5.91 5.97 -12.06
CA ALA A 67 -6.62 7.10 -11.45
C ALA A 67 -7.26 6.70 -10.10
N ARG A 68 -7.91 5.53 -10.04
CA ARG A 68 -8.50 4.97 -8.81
C ARG A 68 -7.46 4.73 -7.71
N ALA A 69 -6.26 4.28 -8.06
CA ALA A 69 -5.15 4.14 -7.13
C ALA A 69 -4.67 5.49 -6.60
N VAL A 70 -4.47 6.45 -7.50
CA VAL A 70 -3.98 7.79 -7.16
C VAL A 70 -4.99 8.53 -6.28
N VAL A 71 -6.29 8.45 -6.56
CA VAL A 71 -7.34 9.06 -5.73
C VAL A 71 -7.27 8.57 -4.28
N ARG A 72 -7.02 7.26 -4.08
CA ARG A 72 -6.92 6.66 -2.75
C ARG A 72 -5.65 7.05 -2.02
N ALA A 73 -4.53 7.18 -2.73
CA ALA A 73 -3.21 7.39 -2.14
C ALA A 73 -2.76 8.86 -2.04
N ALA A 74 -3.27 9.74 -2.92
CA ALA A 74 -2.82 11.12 -3.03
C ALA A 74 -3.33 11.99 -1.87
N ARG A 75 -2.39 12.69 -1.23
CA ARG A 75 -2.61 13.64 -0.15
C ARG A 75 -1.86 14.94 -0.41
N ASP A 76 -2.28 16.01 0.26
CA ASP A 76 -1.52 17.26 0.35
C ASP A 76 -0.40 17.16 1.40
N ALA A 77 0.32 18.27 1.61
CA ALA A 77 1.40 18.35 2.61
C ALA A 77 0.91 18.15 4.06
N GLU A 78 -0.37 18.35 4.33
CA GLU A 78 -1.00 18.18 5.65
C GLU A 78 -1.57 16.76 5.84
N GLY A 79 -1.50 15.91 4.82
CA GLY A 79 -2.00 14.54 4.85
C GLY A 79 -3.50 14.42 4.54
N LYS A 80 -4.14 15.46 3.99
CA LYS A 80 -5.55 15.44 3.60
C LYS A 80 -5.73 14.90 2.19
N ARG A 81 -6.82 14.14 1.96
CA ARG A 81 -7.21 13.62 0.63
C ARG A 81 -7.33 14.75 -0.38
N LEU A 82 -6.57 14.65 -1.48
CA LEU A 82 -6.62 15.60 -2.59
C LEU A 82 -7.81 15.36 -3.52
N PHE A 83 -8.20 14.11 -3.70
CA PHE A 83 -9.25 13.71 -4.63
C PHE A 83 -10.27 12.79 -3.95
N GLN A 84 -11.45 12.70 -4.55
CA GLN A 84 -12.51 11.77 -4.18
C GLN A 84 -12.80 10.81 -5.33
N LEU A 85 -13.54 9.73 -5.05
CA LEU A 85 -13.85 8.70 -6.06
C LEU A 85 -14.62 9.27 -7.27
N GLY A 86 -15.40 10.34 -7.07
CA GLY A 86 -16.08 11.07 -8.15
C GLY A 86 -15.14 11.78 -9.13
N ASP A 87 -13.89 12.04 -8.75
CA ASP A 87 -12.91 12.72 -9.60
C ASP A 87 -12.18 11.77 -10.55
N VAL A 88 -12.41 10.45 -10.44
CA VAL A 88 -11.67 9.42 -11.20
C VAL A 88 -11.75 9.65 -12.71
N GLU A 89 -12.91 10.03 -13.25
CA GLU A 89 -13.05 10.28 -14.69
C GLU A 89 -12.29 11.53 -15.14
N ALA A 90 -12.41 12.62 -14.39
CA ALA A 90 -11.69 13.86 -14.66
C ALA A 90 -10.18 13.65 -14.58
N LEU A 91 -9.73 12.85 -13.62
CA LEU A 91 -8.33 12.50 -13.44
C LEU A 91 -7.84 11.57 -14.56
N ALA A 92 -8.58 10.53 -14.91
CA ALA A 92 -8.23 9.58 -15.98
C ALA A 92 -8.15 10.25 -17.37
N ALA A 93 -8.83 11.39 -17.57
CA ALA A 93 -8.75 12.20 -18.76
C ALA A 93 -7.50 13.11 -18.84
N LYS A 94 -6.74 13.25 -17.74
CA LYS A 94 -5.47 14.00 -17.70
C LYS A 94 -4.33 13.24 -18.38
N ASP A 95 -3.13 13.81 -18.31
CA ASP A 95 -1.92 13.20 -18.87
C ASP A 95 -1.64 11.83 -18.23
N ALA A 96 -1.70 10.80 -19.07
CA ALA A 96 -1.47 9.41 -18.68
C ALA A 96 -0.04 9.17 -18.17
N ARG A 97 0.95 9.97 -18.58
CA ARG A 97 2.34 9.84 -18.12
C ARG A 97 2.49 10.19 -16.64
N VAL A 98 1.80 11.24 -16.21
CA VAL A 98 1.80 11.68 -14.81
C VAL A 98 1.09 10.64 -13.94
N LEU A 99 -0.06 10.13 -14.40
CA LEU A 99 -0.78 9.07 -13.69
C LEU A 99 0.00 7.77 -13.58
N ASP A 100 0.70 7.36 -14.64
CA ASP A 100 1.56 6.18 -14.61
C ASP A 100 2.71 6.36 -13.62
N ARG A 101 3.33 7.55 -13.58
CA ARG A 101 4.38 7.88 -12.60
C ARG A 101 3.86 7.81 -11.16
N LEU A 102 2.73 8.43 -10.88
CA LEU A 102 2.13 8.41 -9.53
C LEU A 102 1.71 6.99 -9.15
N TYR A 103 1.08 6.25 -10.06
CA TYR A 103 0.67 4.86 -9.84
C TYR A 103 1.84 3.96 -9.49
N ARG A 104 2.99 4.06 -10.18
CA ARG A 104 4.19 3.29 -9.83
C ARG A 104 4.69 3.56 -8.42
N VAL A 105 4.53 4.80 -7.92
CA VAL A 105 4.87 5.13 -6.53
C VAL A 105 3.88 4.49 -5.57
N VAL A 106 2.58 4.54 -5.89
CA VAL A 106 1.54 3.83 -5.11
C VAL A 106 1.83 2.34 -5.04
N ASP A 107 2.11 1.72 -6.19
CA ASP A 107 2.40 0.29 -6.32
C ASP A 107 3.66 -0.08 -5.52
N ARG A 108 4.74 0.70 -5.63
CA ARG A 108 5.96 0.49 -4.83
C ARG A 108 5.72 0.59 -3.32
N LEU A 109 4.87 1.51 -2.86
CA LEU A 109 4.57 1.67 -1.43
C LEU A 109 3.57 0.63 -0.92
N SER A 110 2.79 0.04 -1.82
CA SER A 110 1.74 -0.93 -1.49
C SER A 110 2.23 -2.37 -1.68
N ALA A 111 3.22 -2.64 -2.52
CA ALA A 111 3.77 -3.97 -2.71
C ALA A 111 4.37 -4.48 -1.40
N VAL A 112 3.91 -5.65 -0.94
CA VAL A 112 4.78 -6.51 -0.14
C VAL A 112 5.85 -6.93 -1.12
N SER A 113 7.10 -6.52 -0.91
CA SER A 113 8.14 -6.83 -1.89
C SER A 113 8.19 -8.36 -2.06
N GLU A 114 8.30 -8.83 -3.30
CA GLU A 114 8.40 -10.27 -3.57
C GLU A 114 9.58 -10.89 -2.80
N GLU A 115 10.61 -10.08 -2.54
CA GLU A 115 11.73 -10.38 -1.62
C GLU A 115 11.29 -10.57 -0.15
N GLU A 116 10.40 -9.74 0.39
CA GLU A 116 9.81 -9.92 1.74
C GLU A 116 8.92 -11.16 1.80
N VAL A 117 8.14 -11.44 0.76
CA VAL A 117 7.30 -12.65 0.68
C VAL A 117 8.18 -13.89 0.64
N GLN A 118 9.24 -13.93 -0.18
CA GLN A 118 10.20 -15.03 -0.21
C GLN A 118 10.93 -15.19 1.13
N ALA A 119 11.29 -14.09 1.80
CA ALA A 119 11.94 -14.13 3.11
C ALA A 119 11.00 -14.63 4.22
N LEU A 120 9.70 -14.35 4.13
CA LEU A 120 8.64 -14.84 5.03
C LEU A 120 8.34 -16.32 4.80
N LEU A 121 8.25 -16.75 3.53
CA LEU A 121 7.97 -18.15 3.17
C LEU A 121 9.20 -19.06 3.30
N GLY A 122 10.41 -18.51 3.19
CA GLY A 122 11.68 -19.25 3.21
C GLY A 122 12.31 -19.48 4.59
N LYS A 123 11.85 -18.80 5.64
CA LYS A 123 12.31 -19.04 7.02
C LYS A 123 11.29 -19.91 7.76
N PRO A 124 11.58 -21.19 8.06
CA PRO A 124 10.78 -21.89 9.05
C PRO A 124 10.94 -21.11 10.36
N VAL A 125 9.83 -20.61 10.92
CA VAL A 125 9.83 -20.04 12.26
C VAL A 125 10.25 -21.17 13.19
N ALA A 126 11.48 -21.11 13.70
CA ALA A 126 11.89 -22.03 14.74
C ALA A 126 10.95 -21.77 15.93
N PRO A 127 10.27 -22.80 16.47
CA PRO A 127 9.44 -22.59 17.65
C PRO A 127 10.29 -21.95 18.74
N PRO A 128 9.73 -21.05 19.58
CA PRO A 128 10.47 -20.48 20.68
C PRO A 128 10.98 -21.64 21.55
N GLY A 129 12.29 -21.86 21.52
CA GLY A 129 12.95 -22.79 22.42
C GLY A 129 12.79 -22.24 23.82
N ASP A 130 11.85 -22.80 24.57
CA ASP A 130 11.71 -22.53 26.00
C ASP A 130 13.04 -22.88 26.66
N VAL A 131 13.68 -21.83 27.14
CA VAL A 131 14.77 -21.90 28.08
C VAL A 131 14.24 -22.48 29.40
N SER A 132 15.02 -23.35 30.02
CA SER A 132 14.90 -23.84 31.40
C SER A 132 13.97 -25.03 31.69
N SER A 133 14.62 -26.11 32.12
CA SER A 133 14.22 -26.76 33.37
C SER A 133 15.44 -27.02 34.23
N SER A 134 15.41 -26.40 35.41
CA SER A 134 16.37 -26.48 36.51
C SER A 134 15.90 -27.54 37.51
N GLY A 135 16.80 -28.28 38.18
CA GLY A 135 16.48 -28.93 39.46
C GLY A 135 17.08 -30.31 39.76
N SER A 136 18.27 -30.30 40.36
CA SER A 136 18.67 -30.97 41.63
C SER A 136 18.52 -32.50 41.90
N ALA A 137 19.70 -33.13 42.04
CA ALA A 137 20.23 -33.84 43.23
C ALA A 137 19.98 -35.35 43.57
N THR A 138 21.09 -35.94 44.07
CA THR A 138 21.27 -37.01 45.12
C THR A 138 21.66 -38.46 44.74
N SER A 139 22.87 -38.83 45.20
CA SER A 139 23.38 -40.08 45.83
C SER A 139 23.43 -41.40 45.02
N SER A 140 24.41 -42.31 45.19
CA SER A 140 25.22 -42.66 46.36
C SER A 140 26.60 -43.26 45.97
N THR A 141 27.47 -43.23 46.98
CA THR A 141 28.68 -44.04 47.23
C THR A 141 28.61 -45.49 46.78
#